data_AF-A0A562QV12-F1
#
_entry.id   AF-A0A562QV12-F1
#
_cell.length_a   1.000
_cell.length_b   1.000
_cell.length_c   1.000
_cell.angle_alpha   90.00
_cell.angle_beta   90.00
_cell.angle_gamma   90.00
#
_symmetry.space_group_name_H-M   'P 1'
#
loop_
_entity.id
_entity.type
_entity.pdbx_description
1 polymer ?
#
loop_
_entity_poly.entity_id
_entity_poly.type
_entity_poly.pdbx_seq_one_letter_code
_entity_poly.pdbx_strand_id
1 'polypeptide(L)'
;MISSSRDPFTADNDYSYLRLRDTTTGTELFRRPVPALTYIWISPDLKYVVGLSHVMLWNPYQLVVFSKSGDRLLERNMVGTPGAKRSVTNWIYWYKEPVPKITIVENGATATLSVEDESGLPREFQFPAAR
;
A
#
# COMPACT_ATOMS: atom_id res chain seq x y z
N MET A 1 17.91 -11.06 10.46
CA MET A 1 17.33 -11.96 9.44
C MET A 1 15.82 -11.77 9.49
N ILE A 2 15.20 -11.21 8.44
CA ILE A 2 13.74 -10.97 8.40
C ILE A 2 13.08 -12.29 8.02
N SER A 3 12.33 -12.89 8.95
CA SER A 3 11.47 -14.04 8.64
C SER A 3 10.24 -13.57 7.86
N SER A 4 9.86 -14.29 6.81
CA SER A 4 8.59 -14.08 6.10
C SER A 4 7.33 -14.32 6.96
N SER A 5 7.51 -14.82 8.18
CA SER A 5 6.43 -15.05 9.16
C SER A 5 6.24 -13.92 10.17
N ARG A 6 7.04 -12.85 10.11
CA ARG A 6 6.97 -11.75 11.08
C ARG A 6 5.90 -10.74 10.64
N ASP A 7 4.91 -10.50 11.50
CA ASP A 7 3.89 -9.48 11.25
C ASP A 7 4.54 -8.08 11.12
N PRO A 8 4.47 -7.46 9.93
CA PRO A 8 5.11 -6.17 9.66
C PRO A 8 4.39 -5.00 10.33
N PHE A 9 3.23 -5.21 10.94
CA PHE A 9 2.44 -4.14 11.54
C PHE A 9 2.62 -4.03 13.06
N THR A 10 3.60 -4.76 13.60
CA THR A 10 3.94 -4.73 15.02
C THR A 10 4.93 -3.61 15.34
N ALA A 11 4.91 -3.14 16.58
CA ALA A 11 5.86 -2.12 17.06
C ALA A 11 7.33 -2.56 16.94
N ASP A 12 7.57 -3.88 16.91
CA ASP A 12 8.91 -4.46 16.79
C ASP A 12 9.44 -4.49 15.34
N ASN A 13 8.64 -4.09 14.34
CA ASN A 13 9.15 -3.87 12.99
C ASN A 13 10.17 -2.73 13.03
N ASP A 14 11.39 -3.00 12.59
CA ASP A 14 12.54 -2.09 12.60
C ASP A 14 13.01 -1.70 11.20
N TYR A 15 12.32 -2.13 10.14
CA TYR A 15 12.79 -2.00 8.76
C TYR A 15 11.96 -1.05 7.89
N SER A 16 10.69 -0.77 8.22
CA SER A 16 9.88 0.15 7.42
C SER A 16 8.72 0.77 8.21
N TYR A 17 8.49 2.07 7.97
CA TYR A 17 7.41 2.83 8.61
C TYR A 17 6.77 3.82 7.63
N LEU A 18 5.45 3.95 7.70
CA LEU A 18 4.70 4.99 7.03
C LEU A 18 4.40 6.11 8.03
N ARG A 19 4.74 7.35 7.66
CA ARG A 19 4.40 8.55 8.43
C ARG A 19 3.55 9.46 7.55
N LEU A 20 2.37 9.80 8.03
CA LEU A 20 1.49 10.78 7.40
C LEU A 20 1.54 12.08 8.19
N ARG A 21 1.77 13.19 7.49
CA ARG A 21 1.83 14.52 8.10
C ARG A 21 0.91 15.46 7.35
N ASP A 22 0.23 16.31 8.11
CA ASP A 22 -0.45 17.47 7.58
C ASP A 22 0.62 18.51 7.18
N THR A 23 0.66 18.89 5.91
CA THR A 23 1.71 19.79 5.38
C THR A 23 1.51 21.24 5.78
N THR A 24 0.28 21.65 6.12
CA THR A 24 -0.03 23.02 6.52
C THR A 24 0.42 23.28 7.96
N THR A 25 0.14 22.34 8.86
CA THR A 25 0.45 22.46 10.30
C THR A 25 1.76 21.79 10.69
N GLY A 26 2.29 20.88 9.86
CA GLY A 26 3.41 20.02 10.20
C GLY A 26 3.06 18.87 11.14
N THR A 27 1.78 18.75 11.55
CA THR A 27 1.33 17.77 12.53
C THR A 27 1.43 16.35 11.96
N GLU A 28 2.02 15.44 12.73
CA GLU A 28 2.00 14.02 12.38
C GLU A 28 0.62 13.44 12.69
N LEU A 29 -0.10 13.03 11.65
CA LEU A 29 -1.43 12.42 11.76
C LEU A 29 -1.32 10.98 12.26
N PHE A 30 -0.37 10.22 11.71
CA PHE A 30 -0.01 8.91 12.25
C PHE A 30 1.39 8.49 11.84
N ARG A 31 1.93 7.54 12.62
CA ARG A 31 3.07 6.71 12.27
C ARG A 31 2.70 5.24 12.49
N ARG A 32 2.89 4.42 11.45
CA ARG A 32 2.61 2.98 11.50
C ARG A 32 3.78 2.17 10.95
N PRO A 33 4.17 1.07 11.61
CA PRO A 33 5.02 0.07 10.99
C PRO A 33 4.30 -0.56 9.79
N VAL A 34 5.02 -0.79 8.70
CA VAL A 34 4.47 -1.30 7.43
C VAL A 34 5.44 -2.27 6.77
N PRO A 35 4.99 -3.12 5.83
CA PRO A 35 5.88 -3.83 4.93
C PRO A 35 6.77 -2.87 4.11
N ALA A 36 7.69 -3.42 3.31
CA ALA A 36 8.52 -2.66 2.39
C ALA A 36 7.68 -2.14 1.21
N LEU A 37 6.96 -1.03 1.40
CA LEU A 37 6.17 -0.37 0.36
C LEU A 37 7.10 0.34 -0.63
N THR A 38 6.82 0.22 -1.93
CA THR A 38 7.57 0.87 -3.01
C THR A 38 6.81 2.00 -3.68
N TYR A 39 5.50 2.07 -3.45
CA TYR A 39 4.64 3.12 -3.96
C TYR A 39 3.59 3.51 -2.92
N ILE A 40 3.38 4.81 -2.77
CA ILE A 40 2.41 5.37 -1.83
C ILE A 40 1.53 6.34 -2.60
N TRP A 41 0.23 6.25 -2.37
CA TRP A 41 -0.77 7.10 -2.99
C TRP A 41 -1.78 7.56 -1.95
N ILE A 42 -2.20 8.82 -2.03
CA ILE A 42 -3.25 9.39 -1.20
C ILE A 42 -4.46 9.61 -2.11
N SER A 43 -5.64 9.21 -1.65
CA SER A 43 -6.86 9.40 -2.43
C SER A 43 -7.16 10.89 -2.64
N PRO A 44 -7.77 11.30 -3.77
CA PRO A 44 -8.06 12.71 -4.05
C PRO A 44 -8.96 13.37 -3.00
N ASP A 45 -9.83 12.58 -2.35
CA ASP A 45 -10.68 13.02 -1.24
C ASP A 45 -9.96 13.03 0.13
N LEU A 46 -8.66 12.70 0.15
CA LEU A 46 -7.78 12.68 1.32
C LEU A 46 -8.23 11.75 2.46
N LYS A 47 -9.11 10.79 2.17
CA LYS A 47 -9.62 9.82 3.16
C LYS A 47 -8.70 8.62 3.34
N TYR A 48 -7.97 8.23 2.30
CA TYR A 48 -7.24 6.98 2.23
C TYR A 48 -5.77 7.18 1.88
N VAL A 49 -4.92 6.33 2.45
CA VAL A 49 -3.54 6.12 2.03
C VAL A 49 -3.39 4.68 1.56
N VAL A 50 -2.96 4.51 0.31
CA VAL A 50 -2.72 3.21 -0.32
C VAL A 50 -1.23 2.99 -0.45
N GLY A 51 -0.74 1.89 0.12
CA GLY A 51 0.62 1.41 -0.04
C GLY A 51 0.65 0.21 -0.97
N LEU A 52 1.51 0.26 -1.99
CA LEU A 52 1.81 -0.88 -2.86
C LEU A 52 3.29 -1.27 -2.73
N SER A 53 3.57 -2.55 -2.89
CA SER A 53 4.94 -3.09 -2.95
C SER A 53 5.11 -4.03 -4.12
N HIS A 54 6.13 -3.77 -4.93
CA HIS A 54 6.60 -4.72 -5.94
C HIS A 54 7.57 -5.77 -5.37
N VAL A 55 7.97 -5.64 -4.10
CA VAL A 55 8.88 -6.58 -3.43
C VAL A 55 8.09 -7.80 -2.97
N MET A 56 8.43 -8.98 -3.49
CA MET A 56 7.87 -10.26 -3.03
C MET A 56 8.73 -10.94 -1.95
N LEU A 57 10.07 -10.83 -2.03
CA LEU A 57 10.96 -11.58 -1.15
C LEU A 57 10.80 -11.11 0.31
N TRP A 58 10.35 -12.04 1.17
CA TRP A 58 10.11 -11.81 2.60
C TRP A 58 9.17 -10.64 2.92
N ASN A 59 8.37 -10.20 1.94
CA ASN A 59 7.33 -9.23 2.14
C ASN A 59 5.96 -9.94 2.22
N PRO A 60 5.36 -10.03 3.42
CA PRO A 60 4.10 -10.76 3.58
C PRO A 60 2.89 -10.05 2.96
N TYR A 61 2.96 -8.73 2.70
CA TYR A 61 1.85 -7.96 2.14
C TYR A 61 2.32 -6.94 1.09
N GLN A 62 1.72 -7.00 -0.10
CA GLN A 62 2.04 -6.11 -1.22
C GLN A 62 1.05 -4.95 -1.36
N LEU A 63 -0.10 -5.04 -0.69
CA LEU A 63 -1.11 -3.98 -0.67
C LEU A 63 -1.53 -3.73 0.77
N VAL A 64 -1.57 -2.45 1.15
CA VAL A 64 -2.13 -1.99 2.42
C VAL A 64 -2.95 -0.73 2.19
N VAL A 65 -4.09 -0.60 2.86
CA VAL A 65 -4.92 0.63 2.86
C VAL A 65 -5.10 1.10 4.30
N PHE A 66 -4.82 2.37 4.52
CA PHE A 66 -5.07 3.07 5.78
C PHE A 66 -6.08 4.19 5.59
N SER A 67 -6.86 4.47 6.64
CA SER A 67 -7.59 5.74 6.76
C SER A 67 -6.62 6.91 7.06
N LYS A 68 -7.11 8.14 6.93
CA LYS A 68 -6.39 9.35 7.38
C LYS A 68 -6.00 9.31 8.87
N SER A 69 -6.79 8.66 9.72
CA SER A 69 -6.50 8.44 11.15
C SER A 69 -5.43 7.37 11.40
N GLY A 70 -5.05 6.60 10.38
CA GLY A 70 -4.07 5.51 10.50
C GLY A 70 -4.67 4.19 10.94
N ASP A 71 -5.99 4.02 10.82
CA ASP A 71 -6.66 2.73 10.95
C ASP A 71 -6.36 1.89 9.73
N ARG A 72 -5.97 0.63 9.95
CA ARG A 72 -5.67 -0.30 8.86
C ARG A 72 -6.97 -0.93 8.37
N LEU A 73 -7.35 -0.62 7.13
CA LEU A 73 -8.63 -1.04 6.54
C LEU A 73 -8.49 -2.28 5.65
N LEU A 74 -7.30 -2.49 5.06
CA LEU A 74 -7.02 -3.61 4.18
C LEU A 74 -5.54 -3.97 4.22
N GLU A 75 -5.23 -5.27 4.20
CA GLU A 75 -3.92 -5.79 3.80
C GLU A 75 -4.10 -7.01 2.91
N ARG A 76 -3.30 -7.12 1.84
CA ARG A 76 -3.34 -8.27 0.93
C ARG A 76 -1.95 -8.72 0.56
N ASN A 77 -1.74 -10.03 0.70
CA ASN A 77 -0.66 -10.72 0.03
C ASN A 77 -1.06 -10.87 -1.44
N MET A 78 -0.24 -10.32 -2.34
CA MET A 78 -0.47 -10.38 -3.79
C MET A 78 0.57 -11.29 -4.47
N VAL A 79 1.21 -12.17 -3.72
CA VAL A 79 2.15 -13.16 -4.28
C VAL A 79 1.40 -14.08 -5.23
N GLY A 80 1.87 -14.17 -6.48
CA GLY A 80 1.23 -14.97 -7.52
C GLY A 80 0.22 -14.21 -8.37
N THR A 81 -0.08 -12.95 -8.07
CA THR A 81 -0.80 -12.09 -9.02
C THR A 81 0.18 -11.52 -10.06
N PRO A 82 -0.22 -11.43 -11.34
CA PRO A 82 0.48 -10.62 -12.35
C PRO A 82 0.88 -9.24 -11.79
N GLY A 83 2.13 -8.83 -12.02
CA GLY A 83 2.73 -7.58 -11.50
C GLY A 83 3.57 -7.74 -10.22
N ALA A 84 3.44 -8.84 -9.47
CA ALA A 84 4.32 -9.10 -8.33
C ALA A 84 5.69 -9.64 -8.82
N LYS A 85 6.79 -8.93 -8.52
CA LYS A 85 8.14 -9.26 -9.01
C LYS A 85 8.90 -10.08 -7.96
N ARG A 86 9.34 -11.30 -8.35
CA ARG A 86 10.04 -12.25 -7.46
C ARG A 86 11.41 -11.75 -6.97
N SER A 87 11.97 -10.73 -7.60
CA SER A 87 13.32 -10.25 -7.30
C SER A 87 13.32 -8.88 -6.64
N VAL A 88 14.25 -8.70 -5.69
CA VAL A 88 14.71 -7.40 -5.17
C VAL A 88 15.68 -6.69 -6.13
N THR A 89 15.89 -7.24 -7.32
CA THR A 89 16.64 -6.57 -8.39
C THR A 89 15.90 -5.30 -8.77
N ASN A 90 16.37 -4.18 -8.24
CA ASN A 90 16.00 -2.85 -8.71
C ASN A 90 16.58 -2.71 -10.13
N TRP A 91 15.73 -2.86 -11.13
CA TRP A 91 16.08 -2.47 -12.48
C TRP A 91 16.03 -0.95 -12.54
N ILE A 92 17.18 -0.31 -12.74
CA ILE A 92 17.21 1.12 -13.02
C ILE A 92 16.84 1.28 -14.48
N TYR A 93 15.54 1.40 -14.73
CA TYR A 93 15.05 1.75 -16.05
C TYR A 93 15.29 3.24 -16.29
N TRP A 94 16.02 3.57 -17.35
CA TRP A 94 16.26 4.96 -17.78
C TRP A 94 15.03 5.55 -18.50
N TYR A 95 13.83 5.21 -18.03
CA TYR A 95 12.54 5.68 -18.52
C TYR A 95 11.52 5.73 -17.36
N LYS A 96 10.50 6.57 -17.50
CA LYS A 96 9.44 6.74 -16.49
C LYS A 96 8.58 5.47 -16.44
N GLU A 97 8.69 4.67 -15.38
CA GLU A 97 7.78 3.54 -15.18
C GLU A 97 6.33 4.05 -15.14
N PRO A 98 5.37 3.30 -15.72
CA PRO A 98 3.96 3.64 -15.61
C PRO A 98 3.55 3.71 -14.14
N VAL A 99 2.90 4.80 -13.76
CA VAL A 99 2.28 4.94 -12.44
C VAL A 99 1.05 4.02 -12.39
N PRO A 100 0.88 3.16 -11.38
CA PRO A 100 -0.31 2.33 -11.28
C PRO A 100 -1.56 3.23 -11.26
N LYS A 101 -2.57 2.88 -12.06
CA LYS A 101 -3.84 3.61 -12.01
C LYS A 101 -4.64 3.08 -10.83
N ILE A 102 -4.86 3.94 -9.85
CA ILE A 102 -5.55 3.61 -8.60
C ILE A 102 -6.83 4.44 -8.52
N THR A 103 -7.95 3.79 -8.25
CA THR A 103 -9.22 4.44 -7.96
C THR A 103 -9.87 3.82 -6.74
N ILE A 104 -10.63 4.62 -5.99
CA ILE A 104 -11.46 4.14 -4.88
C ILE A 104 -12.87 4.66 -5.12
N VAL A 105 -13.86 3.77 -4.99
CA VAL A 105 -15.29 4.10 -5.06
C VAL A 105 -15.96 3.64 -3.77
N GLU A 106 -16.58 4.57 -3.05
CA GLU A 106 -17.38 4.26 -1.87
C GLU A 106 -18.82 3.91 -2.27
N ASN A 107 -19.39 2.88 -1.65
CA ASN A 107 -20.78 2.49 -1.75
C ASN A 107 -21.35 2.19 -0.36
N GLY A 108 -21.83 3.25 0.30
CA GLY A 108 -22.33 3.16 1.67
C GLY A 108 -21.22 2.82 2.66
N ALA A 109 -21.33 1.65 3.32
CA ALA A 109 -20.38 1.22 4.35
C ALA A 109 -19.11 0.55 3.79
N THR A 110 -19.04 0.32 2.48
CA THR A 110 -17.89 -0.34 1.84
C THR A 110 -17.25 0.57 0.80
N ALA A 111 -15.96 0.34 0.57
CA ALA A 111 -15.19 0.99 -0.47
C ALA A 111 -14.52 -0.10 -1.34
N THR A 112 -14.47 0.15 -2.65
CA THR A 112 -13.78 -0.71 -3.62
C THR A 112 -12.56 0.03 -4.13
N LEU A 113 -11.38 -0.51 -3.84
CA LEU A 113 -10.10 -0.10 -4.42
C LEU A 113 -9.91 -0.85 -5.72
N SER A 114 -9.66 -0.14 -6.82
CA SER A 114 -9.24 -0.70 -8.09
C SER A 114 -7.79 -0.31 -8.38
N VAL A 115 -6.94 -1.29 -8.68
CA VAL A 115 -5.53 -1.09 -9.06
C VAL A 115 -5.32 -1.73 -10.43
N GLU A 116 -5.02 -0.93 -11.44
CA GLU A 116 -4.64 -1.41 -12.77
C GLU A 116 -3.20 -1.94 -12.74
N ASP A 117 -3.01 -3.21 -13.11
CA ASP A 117 -1.69 -3.81 -13.22
C ASP A 117 -1.02 -3.53 -14.58
N GLU A 118 0.23 -3.98 -14.76
CA GLU A 118 0.99 -3.79 -16.01
C GLU A 118 0.29 -4.39 -17.26
N SER A 119 -0.71 -5.25 -17.10
CA SER A 119 -1.52 -5.81 -18.19
C SER A 119 -2.75 -4.97 -18.55
N GLY A 120 -2.98 -3.87 -17.85
CA GLY A 120 -4.12 -2.98 -18.07
C GLY A 120 -5.43 -3.48 -17.47
N LEU A 121 -5.40 -4.59 -16.72
CA LEU A 121 -6.58 -5.15 -16.07
C LEU A 121 -6.71 -4.62 -14.63
N PRO A 122 -7.87 -4.07 -14.25
CA PRO A 122 -8.11 -3.63 -12.88
C PRO A 122 -8.28 -4.84 -11.95
N ARG A 123 -7.63 -4.77 -10.79
CA ARG A 123 -7.87 -5.68 -9.65
C ARG A 123 -8.62 -4.93 -8.57
N GLU A 124 -9.71 -5.52 -8.12
CA GLU A 124 -10.61 -4.90 -7.15
C GLU A 124 -10.48 -5.52 -5.76
N PHE A 125 -10.48 -4.67 -4.75
CA PHE A 125 -10.42 -5.05 -3.35
C PHE A 125 -11.46 -4.26 -2.56
N GLN A 126 -12.33 -4.98 -1.87
CA GLN A 126 -13.33 -4.37 -0.99
C GLN A 126 -12.81 -4.27 0.44
N PHE A 127 -13.12 -3.15 1.09
CA PHE A 127 -12.79 -2.89 2.49
C PHE A 127 -13.84 -1.96 3.11
N PRO A 128 -13.92 -1.84 4.45
CA PRO A 128 -14.82 -0.90 5.09
C PRO A 128 -14.48 0.54 4.71
N ALA A 129 -15.48 1.34 4.36
CA ALA A 129 -15.27 2.76 4.09
C ALA A 129 -14.76 3.48 5.35
N ALA A 130 -13.85 4.44 5.18
CA ALA A 130 -13.42 5.30 6.27
C ALA A 130 -14.60 6.13 6.76
N ARG A 131 -14.73 6.25 8.08
CA ARG A 131 -15.75 7.08 8.74
C ARG A 131 -15.38 8.55 8.71
#